data_AF-A0A8C8LYG7-F1
#
_entry.id   AF-A0A8C8LYG7-F1
#
_cell.length_a   1.000
_cell.length_b   1.000
_cell.length_c   1.000
_cell.angle_alpha   90.00
_cell.angle_beta   90.00
_cell.angle_gamma   90.00
#
_symmetry.space_group_name_H-M   'P 1'
#
loop_
_entity.id
_entity.type
_entity.pdbx_description
1 polymer ?
#
loop_
_entity_poly.entity_id
_entity_poly.type
_entity_poly.pdbx_seq_one_letter_code
_entity_poly.pdbx_strand_id
1 'polypeptide(L)'
;MAPKAKKEAVPAKTEAKVKALKAKKAVLKGVHSQRKKKIRTSPTFRRPKTLRLRRQPKYPRKSAPRRNKLDHYAIIKFPLTTESAMKKIEDNNTLVFIVDVKANKHQIKHAVKKLYDIDVAKVNTLIRPDGEKKAYVRLAPDYDALDVANKQPPSRPQQSPPSSPPPAVAPSSPLQSHPQGVCPPGSRLRCIGCCQ
;
A
#
# COMPACT_ATOMS: atom_id res chain seq x y z
N MET A 1 28.65 10.52 -75.02
CA MET A 1 28.60 9.56 -73.90
C MET A 1 30.03 9.32 -73.42
N ALA A 2 30.48 10.04 -72.38
CA ALA A 2 31.81 9.89 -71.82
C ALA A 2 31.80 8.86 -70.67
N PRO A 3 32.80 7.96 -70.58
CA PRO A 3 32.73 6.78 -69.73
C PRO A 3 32.72 7.14 -68.24
N LYS A 4 31.81 6.49 -67.50
CA LYS A 4 31.72 6.57 -66.05
C LYS A 4 33.06 6.17 -65.43
N ALA A 5 33.70 7.09 -64.71
CA ALA A 5 34.89 6.81 -63.92
C ALA A 5 34.60 5.64 -62.97
N LYS A 6 35.23 4.49 -63.24
CA LYS A 6 35.22 3.33 -62.37
C LYS A 6 35.82 3.78 -61.04
N LYS A 7 35.05 3.65 -59.95
CA LYS A 7 35.59 3.77 -58.59
C LYS A 7 36.69 2.72 -58.44
N GLU A 8 37.94 3.14 -58.53
CA GLU A 8 39.06 2.30 -58.16
C GLU A 8 38.88 1.89 -56.70
N ALA A 9 38.93 0.58 -56.46
CA ALA A 9 38.84 0.02 -55.13
C ALA A 9 40.05 0.50 -54.34
N VAL A 10 39.81 1.44 -53.42
CA VAL A 10 40.81 1.94 -52.49
C VAL A 10 41.44 0.72 -51.81
N PRO A 11 42.78 0.56 -51.79
CA PRO A 11 43.40 -0.66 -51.30
C PRO A 11 42.95 -0.91 -49.86
N ALA A 12 42.39 -2.08 -49.57
CA ALA A 12 41.76 -2.41 -48.28
C ALA A 12 42.62 -2.06 -47.04
N LYS A 13 43.96 -2.03 -47.21
CA LYS A 13 44.94 -1.62 -46.21
C LYS A 13 44.85 -0.13 -45.81
N THR A 14 44.50 0.80 -46.71
CA THR A 14 44.37 2.22 -46.39
C THR A 14 43.05 2.52 -45.68
N GLU A 15 41.95 1.87 -46.07
CA GLU A 15 40.68 1.96 -45.36
C GLU A 15 40.78 1.44 -43.92
N ALA A 16 41.49 0.32 -43.72
CA ALA A 16 41.76 -0.23 -42.39
C ALA A 16 42.57 0.74 -41.52
N LYS A 17 43.59 1.40 -42.09
CA LYS A 17 44.37 2.44 -41.40
C LYS A 17 43.51 3.64 -41.00
N VAL A 18 42.64 4.13 -41.89
CA VAL A 18 41.75 5.26 -41.59
C VAL A 18 40.73 4.90 -40.50
N LYS A 19 40.17 3.68 -40.54
CA LYS A 19 39.27 3.17 -39.50
C LYS A 19 40.00 3.04 -38.15
N ALA A 20 41.22 2.52 -38.13
CA ALA A 20 42.05 2.41 -36.92
C ALA A 20 42.41 3.78 -36.33
N LEU A 21 42.74 4.77 -37.17
CA LEU A 21 43.04 6.13 -36.72
C LEU A 21 41.79 6.87 -36.19
N LYS A 22 40.63 6.67 -36.81
CA LYS A 22 39.34 7.18 -36.29
C LYS A 22 38.97 6.54 -34.96
N ALA A 23 39.16 5.23 -34.83
CA ALA A 23 38.96 4.50 -33.58
C ALA A 23 39.91 5.01 -32.48
N LYS A 24 41.20 5.17 -32.77
CA LYS A 24 42.17 5.78 -31.84
C LYS A 24 41.73 7.19 -31.40
N LYS A 25 41.31 8.05 -32.33
CA LYS A 25 40.85 9.42 -32.01
C LYS A 25 39.55 9.44 -31.20
N ALA A 26 38.63 8.50 -31.44
CA ALA A 26 37.40 8.37 -30.67
C ALA A 26 37.67 7.86 -29.24
N VAL A 27 38.57 6.88 -29.10
CA VAL A 27 39.03 6.37 -27.81
C VAL A 27 39.74 7.46 -27.00
N LEU A 28 40.61 8.24 -27.64
CA LEU A 28 41.31 9.37 -27.00
C LEU A 28 40.36 10.50 -26.57
N LYS A 29 39.31 10.80 -27.35
CA LYS A 29 38.30 11.81 -26.99
C LYS A 29 37.41 11.37 -25.83
N GLY A 30 37.19 10.07 -25.66
CA GLY A 30 36.36 9.50 -24.60
C GLY A 30 34.88 9.90 -24.67
N VAL A 31 34.06 9.30 -23.81
CA VAL A 31 32.59 9.49 -23.79
C VAL A 31 32.18 10.85 -23.21
N HIS A 32 33.09 11.57 -22.56
CA HIS A 32 32.84 12.87 -21.92
C HIS A 32 33.45 14.06 -22.67
N SER A 33 33.67 13.94 -23.98
CA SER A 33 34.41 14.93 -24.77
C SER A 33 33.67 16.26 -24.99
N GLN A 34 32.35 16.32 -24.82
CA GLN A 34 31.53 17.51 -25.09
C GLN A 34 30.88 18.00 -23.80
N ARG A 35 31.33 19.15 -23.29
CA ARG A 35 30.79 19.77 -22.07
C ARG A 35 29.66 20.72 -22.44
N LYS A 36 28.43 20.23 -22.52
CA LYS A 36 27.24 21.07 -22.78
C LYS A 36 26.94 21.94 -21.55
N LYS A 37 26.94 23.27 -21.73
CA LYS A 37 26.57 24.22 -20.67
C LYS A 37 25.07 24.09 -20.37
N LYS A 38 24.69 24.08 -19.09
CA LYS A 38 23.27 24.11 -18.67
C LYS A 38 22.76 25.54 -18.77
N ILE A 39 22.02 25.85 -19.84
CA ILE A 39 21.40 27.17 -20.06
C ILE A 39 20.15 27.28 -19.17
N ARG A 40 20.00 28.40 -18.46
CA ARG A 40 18.80 28.74 -17.68
C ARG A 40 17.95 29.67 -18.54
N THR A 41 16.76 29.23 -18.93
CA THR A 41 15.85 30.00 -19.80
C THR A 41 14.91 30.91 -19.03
N SER A 42 14.69 30.69 -17.72
CA SER A 42 13.90 31.57 -16.87
C SER A 42 14.79 32.44 -15.97
N PRO A 43 14.41 33.71 -15.72
CA PRO A 43 15.11 34.57 -14.76
C PRO A 43 14.84 34.15 -13.30
N THR A 44 13.75 33.42 -13.05
CA THR A 44 13.39 32.93 -11.71
C THR A 44 14.15 31.66 -11.34
N PHE A 45 14.86 31.69 -10.21
CA PHE A 45 15.55 30.52 -9.66
C PHE A 45 14.60 29.68 -8.80
N ARG A 46 14.29 28.46 -9.26
CA ARG A 46 13.49 27.49 -8.50
C ARG A 46 14.37 26.49 -7.78
N ARG A 47 14.01 26.16 -6.54
CA ARG A 47 14.67 25.08 -5.78
C ARG A 47 14.61 23.78 -6.60
N PRO A 48 15.75 23.13 -6.86
CA PRO A 48 15.76 21.87 -7.58
C PRO A 48 15.05 20.79 -6.75
N LYS A 49 14.35 19.89 -7.43
CA LYS A 49 13.73 18.75 -6.77
C LYS A 49 14.86 17.84 -6.25
N THR A 50 14.94 17.70 -4.94
CA THR A 50 15.89 16.81 -4.28
C THR A 50 15.23 15.48 -3.96
N LEU A 51 16.03 14.43 -3.83
CA LEU A 51 15.57 13.13 -3.34
C LEU A 51 15.02 13.30 -1.92
N ARG A 52 13.81 12.77 -1.67
CA ARG A 52 13.21 12.69 -0.33
C ARG A 52 13.06 11.22 0.05
N LEU A 53 13.92 10.74 0.96
CA LEU A 53 13.87 9.36 1.44
C LEU A 53 12.62 9.15 2.32
N ARG A 54 12.09 7.92 2.29
CA ARG A 54 11.06 7.50 3.24
C ARG A 54 11.69 7.35 4.62
N ARG A 55 10.90 7.59 5.68
CA ARG A 55 11.36 7.40 7.07
C ARG A 55 11.65 5.92 7.32
N GLN A 56 12.85 5.63 7.83
CA GLN A 56 13.28 4.31 8.31
C GLN A 56 13.73 4.45 9.78
N PRO A 57 12.81 4.36 10.75
CA PRO A 57 13.17 4.50 12.16
C PRO A 57 13.96 3.28 12.64
N LYS A 58 14.93 3.49 13.54
CA LYS A 58 15.77 2.41 14.09
C LYS A 58 15.00 1.44 15.00
N TYR A 59 13.91 1.88 15.61
CA TYR A 59 13.07 1.09 16.50
C TYR A 59 11.59 1.48 16.32
N PRO A 60 10.65 0.53 16.51
CA PRO A 60 9.23 0.82 16.43
C PRO A 60 8.80 1.70 17.63
N ARG A 61 7.85 2.62 17.40
CA ARG A 61 7.32 3.50 18.47
C ARG A 61 6.45 2.76 19.50
N LYS A 62 5.93 1.60 19.15
CA LYS A 62 5.13 0.73 20.02
C LYS A 62 5.64 -0.68 19.86
N SER A 63 5.80 -1.39 20.98
CA SER A 63 6.27 -2.78 20.99
C SER A 63 5.27 -3.72 20.31
N ALA A 64 3.97 -3.51 20.54
CA ALA A 64 2.91 -4.34 19.99
C ALA A 64 1.86 -3.52 19.20
N PRO A 65 1.26 -4.09 18.15
CA PRO A 65 0.11 -3.50 17.49
C PRO A 65 -1.12 -3.50 18.41
N ARG A 66 -2.00 -2.51 18.22
CA ARG A 66 -3.26 -2.42 18.98
C ARG A 66 -4.27 -3.44 18.45
N ARG A 67 -4.97 -4.14 19.35
CA ARG A 67 -6.12 -4.97 18.97
C ARG A 67 -7.30 -4.15 18.48
N ASN A 68 -8.06 -4.70 17.54
CA ASN A 68 -9.30 -4.10 17.07
C ASN A 68 -10.36 -4.20 18.18
N LYS A 69 -10.87 -3.05 18.64
CA LYS A 69 -11.92 -2.99 19.68
C LYS A 69 -13.33 -3.15 19.12
N LEU A 70 -13.52 -2.83 17.84
CA LEU A 70 -14.80 -2.96 17.12
C LEU A 70 -14.83 -4.30 16.39
N ASP A 71 -15.08 -5.37 17.14
CA ASP A 71 -15.35 -6.71 16.61
C ASP A 71 -16.82 -6.87 16.20
N HIS A 72 -17.15 -7.99 15.54
CA HIS A 72 -18.50 -8.26 15.05
C HIS A 72 -19.55 -8.23 16.17
N TYR A 73 -19.19 -8.76 17.35
CA TYR A 73 -20.02 -8.74 18.55
C TYR A 73 -20.15 -7.36 19.20
N ALA A 74 -19.14 -6.48 19.10
CA ALA A 74 -19.31 -5.09 19.56
C ALA A 74 -20.12 -4.24 18.58
N ILE A 75 -20.10 -4.58 17.28
CA ILE A 75 -20.85 -3.86 16.25
C ILE A 75 -22.36 -4.12 16.40
N ILE A 76 -22.78 -5.38 16.52
CA ILE A 76 -24.19 -5.76 16.66
C ILE A 76 -24.44 -6.04 18.14
N LYS A 77 -25.22 -5.19 18.81
CA LYS A 77 -25.50 -5.35 20.24
C LYS A 77 -26.65 -6.35 20.45
N PHE A 78 -27.83 -6.03 19.93
CA PHE A 78 -29.02 -6.88 20.05
C PHE A 78 -30.04 -6.56 18.94
N PRO A 79 -30.87 -7.55 18.54
CA PRO A 79 -32.00 -7.32 17.65
C PRO A 79 -33.10 -6.51 18.35
N LEU A 80 -33.83 -5.70 17.60
CA LEU A 80 -34.97 -4.94 18.10
C LEU A 80 -36.26 -5.74 17.94
N THR A 81 -36.93 -6.00 19.07
CA THR A 81 -38.15 -6.80 19.16
C THR A 81 -39.41 -5.95 19.40
N THR A 82 -39.43 -4.73 18.85
CA THR A 82 -40.62 -3.84 18.94
C THR A 82 -41.66 -4.20 17.88
N GLU A 83 -42.93 -3.88 18.09
CA GLU A 83 -44.03 -4.15 17.13
C GLU A 83 -43.72 -3.63 15.71
N SER A 84 -43.19 -2.41 15.60
CA SER A 84 -42.81 -1.83 14.31
C SER A 84 -41.64 -2.55 13.64
N ALA A 85 -40.77 -3.20 14.42
CA ALA A 85 -39.68 -4.01 13.92
C ALA A 85 -40.17 -5.39 13.47
N MET A 86 -41.08 -6.02 14.22
CA MET A 86 -41.70 -7.29 13.83
C MET A 86 -42.43 -7.18 12.50
N LYS A 87 -43.24 -6.11 12.31
CA LYS A 87 -43.88 -5.81 11.01
C LYS A 87 -42.87 -5.69 9.85
N LYS A 88 -41.67 -5.16 10.12
CA LYS A 88 -40.61 -5.02 9.11
C LYS A 88 -39.90 -6.33 8.77
N ILE A 89 -39.94 -7.32 9.67
CA ILE A 89 -39.44 -8.67 9.43
C ILE A 89 -40.38 -9.36 8.43
N GLU A 90 -41.68 -9.31 8.69
CA GLU A 90 -42.74 -9.94 7.88
C GLU A 90 -42.88 -9.28 6.49
N ASP A 91 -43.13 -7.97 6.43
CA ASP A 91 -43.53 -7.31 5.18
C ASP A 91 -42.37 -7.15 4.17
N ASN A 92 -41.15 -6.94 4.67
CA ASN A 92 -40.05 -6.40 3.86
C ASN A 92 -38.81 -7.30 3.84
N ASN A 93 -38.84 -8.42 4.56
CA ASN A 93 -37.71 -9.31 4.82
C ASN A 93 -36.51 -8.53 5.39
N THR A 94 -36.74 -7.79 6.48
CA THR A 94 -35.72 -6.93 7.09
C THR A 94 -35.56 -7.14 8.59
N LEU A 95 -34.33 -7.38 9.02
CA LEU A 95 -33.97 -7.46 10.42
C LEU A 95 -33.60 -6.06 10.95
N VAL A 96 -34.03 -5.76 12.16
CA VAL A 96 -33.72 -4.49 12.82
C VAL A 96 -32.77 -4.73 13.98
N PHE A 97 -31.62 -4.07 13.97
CA PHE A 97 -30.61 -4.19 15.03
C PHE A 97 -30.34 -2.86 15.70
N ILE A 98 -29.96 -2.92 16.97
CA ILE A 98 -29.21 -1.86 17.63
C ILE A 98 -27.72 -2.15 17.47
N VAL A 99 -27.00 -1.15 17.00
CA VAL A 99 -25.59 -1.23 16.64
C VAL A 99 -24.79 -0.11 17.29
N ASP A 100 -23.47 -0.27 17.34
CA ASP A 100 -22.57 0.78 17.83
C ASP A 100 -22.62 2.04 16.95
N VAL A 101 -22.52 3.21 17.59
CA VAL A 101 -22.61 4.51 16.92
C VAL A 101 -21.46 4.73 15.93
N LYS A 102 -20.30 4.09 16.14
CA LYS A 102 -19.14 4.21 15.26
C LYS A 102 -19.19 3.24 14.08
N ALA A 103 -20.14 2.31 14.06
CA ALA A 103 -20.21 1.28 13.02
C ALA A 103 -20.67 1.85 11.67
N ASN A 104 -19.96 1.50 10.60
CA ASN A 104 -20.32 1.84 9.22
C ASN A 104 -21.23 0.76 8.60
N LYS A 105 -21.99 1.12 7.56
CA LYS A 105 -22.89 0.18 6.84
C LYS A 105 -22.18 -1.08 6.36
N HIS A 106 -20.95 -0.95 5.85
CA HIS A 106 -20.13 -2.09 5.42
C HIS A 106 -19.77 -3.02 6.58
N GLN A 107 -19.40 -2.46 7.74
CA GLN A 107 -19.06 -3.23 8.93
C GLN A 107 -20.28 -3.99 9.47
N ILE A 108 -21.44 -3.36 9.49
CA ILE A 108 -22.71 -4.01 9.87
C ILE A 108 -23.03 -5.16 8.92
N LYS A 109 -22.92 -4.94 7.60
CA LYS A 109 -23.12 -5.99 6.58
C LYS A 109 -22.21 -7.20 6.82
N HIS A 110 -20.92 -6.96 7.06
CA HIS A 110 -19.96 -8.04 7.35
C HIS A 110 -20.20 -8.72 8.71
N ALA A 111 -20.65 -7.97 9.73
CA ALA A 111 -20.94 -8.53 11.04
C ALA A 111 -22.18 -9.44 10.99
N VAL A 112 -23.27 -9.00 10.35
CA VAL A 112 -24.48 -9.82 10.18
C VAL A 112 -24.15 -11.09 9.41
N LYS A 113 -23.41 -10.98 8.31
CA LYS A 113 -23.01 -12.13 7.49
C LYS A 113 -22.18 -13.15 8.25
N LYS A 114 -21.37 -12.74 9.22
CA LYS A 114 -20.51 -13.67 9.99
C LYS A 114 -21.16 -14.23 11.24
N LEU A 115 -22.09 -13.50 11.86
CA LEU A 115 -22.73 -13.94 13.11
C LEU A 115 -23.93 -14.84 12.86
N TYR A 116 -24.66 -14.60 11.76
CA TYR A 116 -25.88 -15.32 11.44
C TYR A 116 -25.77 -16.11 10.13
N ASP A 117 -24.60 -16.08 9.47
CA ASP A 117 -24.32 -16.76 8.20
C ASP A 117 -25.31 -16.45 7.05
N ILE A 118 -25.79 -15.21 7.00
CA ILE A 118 -26.79 -14.74 6.03
C ILE A 118 -26.17 -13.78 5.01
N ASP A 119 -26.70 -13.80 3.79
CA ASP A 119 -26.46 -12.73 2.83
C ASP A 119 -27.41 -11.54 2.97
N VAL A 120 -26.82 -10.34 2.90
CA VAL A 120 -27.51 -9.06 3.10
C VAL A 120 -27.58 -8.32 1.78
N ALA A 121 -28.79 -7.94 1.36
CA ALA A 121 -28.99 -7.09 0.19
C ALA A 121 -28.54 -5.65 0.48
N LYS A 122 -29.15 -5.00 1.48
CA LYS A 122 -28.93 -3.57 1.77
C LYS A 122 -29.01 -3.27 3.27
N VAL A 123 -28.23 -2.29 3.73
CA VAL A 123 -28.27 -1.78 5.10
C VAL A 123 -28.62 -0.29 5.11
N ASN A 124 -29.65 0.07 5.87
CA ASN A 124 -30.01 1.44 6.19
C ASN A 124 -29.75 1.68 7.68
N THR A 125 -29.33 2.88 8.06
CA THR A 125 -28.98 3.20 9.45
C THR A 125 -29.52 4.58 9.82
N LEU A 126 -29.98 4.72 11.05
CA LEU A 126 -30.35 6.00 11.68
C LEU A 126 -29.82 6.04 13.12
N ILE A 127 -29.59 7.23 13.66
CA ILE A 127 -29.26 7.42 15.07
C ILE A 127 -30.56 7.79 15.78
N ARG A 128 -30.92 7.06 16.83
CA ARG A 128 -32.09 7.35 17.67
C ARG A 128 -31.79 8.53 18.60
N PRO A 129 -32.80 9.25 19.09
CA PRO A 129 -32.60 10.28 20.13
C PRO A 129 -31.94 9.74 21.39
N ASP A 130 -32.12 8.43 21.68
CA ASP A 130 -31.44 7.70 22.76
C ASP A 130 -29.90 7.67 22.64
N GLY A 131 -29.35 8.11 21.50
CA GLY A 131 -27.92 8.09 21.21
C GLY A 131 -27.41 6.76 20.65
N GLU A 132 -28.28 5.77 20.47
CA GLU A 132 -27.92 4.48 19.87
C GLU A 132 -28.26 4.42 18.38
N LYS A 133 -27.42 3.75 17.59
CA LYS A 133 -27.67 3.59 16.16
C LYS A 133 -28.60 2.40 15.92
N LYS A 134 -29.67 2.62 15.17
CA LYS A 134 -30.61 1.59 14.68
C LYS A 134 -30.26 1.28 13.23
N ALA A 135 -30.18 0.00 12.89
CA ALA A 135 -29.88 -0.49 11.55
C ALA A 135 -31.04 -1.35 11.03
N TYR A 136 -31.57 -1.01 9.86
CA TYR A 136 -32.48 -1.85 9.09
C TYR A 136 -31.65 -2.63 8.07
N VAL A 137 -31.68 -3.95 8.15
CA VAL A 137 -30.88 -4.85 7.33
C VAL A 137 -31.84 -5.66 6.46
N ARG A 138 -31.90 -5.35 5.17
CA ARG A 138 -32.65 -6.16 4.19
C ARG A 138 -31.82 -7.37 3.82
N LEU A 139 -32.40 -8.56 3.99
CA LEU A 139 -31.75 -9.81 3.60
C LEU A 139 -31.83 -10.02 2.08
N ALA A 140 -31.03 -10.94 1.57
CA ALA A 140 -31.22 -11.48 0.23
C ALA A 140 -32.55 -12.26 0.18
N PRO A 141 -33.22 -12.32 -0.99
CA PRO A 141 -34.50 -13.02 -1.13
C PRO A 141 -34.40 -14.53 -0.86
N ASP A 142 -33.20 -15.09 -0.91
CA ASP A 142 -32.93 -16.51 -0.67
C ASP A 142 -33.08 -16.91 0.81
N TYR A 143 -33.09 -15.94 1.72
CA TYR A 143 -33.21 -16.15 3.17
C TYR A 143 -34.46 -15.49 3.71
N ASP A 144 -35.19 -16.17 4.58
CA ASP A 144 -36.34 -15.60 5.28
C ASP A 144 -35.93 -15.01 6.63
N ALA A 145 -36.28 -13.74 6.88
CA ALA A 145 -35.96 -13.05 8.12
C ALA A 145 -36.66 -13.65 9.34
N LEU A 146 -37.82 -14.29 9.18
CA LEU A 146 -38.53 -14.93 10.29
C LEU A 146 -37.75 -16.11 10.85
N ASP A 147 -37.22 -16.98 9.98
CA ASP A 147 -36.40 -18.13 10.40
C ASP A 147 -35.13 -17.70 11.12
N VAL A 148 -34.45 -16.68 10.59
CA VAL A 148 -33.23 -16.16 11.21
C VAL A 148 -33.52 -15.48 12.55
N ALA A 149 -34.65 -14.78 12.71
CA ALA A 149 -35.01 -14.16 13.98
C ALA A 149 -35.21 -15.19 15.11
N ASN A 150 -35.71 -16.39 14.79
CA ASN A 150 -35.85 -17.49 15.74
C ASN A 150 -34.51 -18.12 16.12
N LYS A 151 -33.48 -17.96 15.27
CA LYS A 151 -32.14 -18.44 15.51
C LYS A 151 -31.44 -17.52 16.51
N GLN A 152 -31.26 -18.01 17.74
CA GLN A 152 -30.59 -17.23 18.79
C GLN A 152 -29.18 -16.82 18.36
N PRO A 153 -28.76 -15.58 18.66
CA PRO A 153 -27.41 -15.12 18.32
C PRO A 153 -26.35 -15.96 19.04
N PRO A 154 -25.24 -16.32 18.38
CA PRO A 154 -24.16 -17.03 19.04
C PRO A 154 -23.61 -16.17 20.19
N SER A 155 -23.57 -16.74 21.39
CA SER A 155 -22.98 -16.07 22.55
C SER A 155 -21.50 -15.77 22.29
N ARG A 156 -21.02 -14.63 22.78
CA ARG A 156 -19.62 -14.24 22.62
C ARG A 156 -18.75 -15.32 23.28
N PRO A 157 -17.83 -15.98 22.56
CA PRO A 157 -16.91 -16.92 23.19
C PRO A 157 -16.11 -16.16 24.24
N GLN A 158 -16.09 -16.66 25.49
CA GLN A 158 -15.25 -16.09 26.54
C GLN A 158 -13.79 -16.18 26.08
N GLN A 159 -13.23 -15.06 25.62
CA GLN A 159 -11.81 -14.99 25.31
C GLN A 159 -11.08 -15.08 26.65
N SER A 160 -10.58 -16.27 26.97
CA SER A 160 -9.51 -16.38 27.97
C SER A 160 -8.41 -15.39 27.57
N PRO A 161 -7.94 -14.52 28.47
CA PRO A 161 -6.81 -13.65 28.15
C PRO A 161 -5.67 -14.55 27.66
N PRO A 162 -4.94 -14.19 26.60
CA PRO A 162 -3.79 -14.98 26.16
C PRO A 162 -2.85 -15.10 27.37
N SER A 163 -2.72 -16.31 27.89
CA SER A 163 -1.98 -16.66 29.11
C SER A 163 -0.47 -16.51 28.96
N SER A 164 0.00 -16.06 27.80
CA SER A 164 1.39 -15.82 27.52
C SER A 164 1.55 -14.45 26.85
N PRO A 165 2.38 -13.55 27.41
CA PRO A 165 2.89 -12.45 26.61
C PRO A 165 3.57 -13.06 25.36
N PRO A 166 3.41 -12.47 24.17
CA PRO A 166 4.17 -12.93 23.02
C PRO A 166 5.64 -12.96 23.42
N PRO A 167 6.40 -14.01 23.08
CA PRO A 167 7.83 -14.06 23.41
C PRO A 167 8.42 -12.73 22.93
N ALA A 168 9.14 -12.06 23.82
CA ALA A 168 9.85 -10.84 23.48
C ALA A 168 10.60 -11.16 22.19
N VAL A 169 10.15 -10.57 21.07
CA VAL A 169 10.87 -10.69 19.81
C VAL A 169 12.21 -10.07 20.15
N ALA A 170 13.22 -10.93 20.33
CA ALA A 170 14.58 -10.50 20.54
C ALA A 170 14.83 -9.45 19.46
N PRO A 171 15.37 -8.27 19.81
CA PRO A 171 15.72 -7.30 18.78
C PRO A 171 16.54 -8.09 17.78
N SER A 172 16.01 -8.26 16.56
CA SER A 172 16.73 -8.87 15.46
C SER A 172 18.09 -8.20 15.51
N SER A 173 19.10 -8.98 15.89
CA SER A 173 20.44 -8.48 16.13
C SER A 173 20.76 -7.57 14.96
N PRO A 174 21.34 -6.37 15.19
CA PRO A 174 21.75 -5.54 14.09
C PRO A 174 22.65 -6.43 13.24
N LEU A 175 22.16 -6.84 12.06
CA LEU A 175 22.95 -7.53 11.08
C LEU A 175 24.21 -6.70 10.98
N GLN A 176 25.31 -7.37 11.33
CA GLN A 176 26.60 -6.80 11.59
C GLN A 176 26.84 -5.66 10.60
N SER A 177 27.36 -4.57 11.15
CA SER A 177 28.27 -3.68 10.42
C SER A 177 28.87 -4.46 9.27
N HIS A 178 28.43 -4.15 8.04
CA HIS A 178 29.23 -4.55 6.90
C HIS A 178 30.62 -4.04 7.24
N PRO A 179 31.64 -4.91 7.33
CA PRO A 179 33.00 -4.43 7.37
C PRO A 179 33.11 -3.50 6.17
N GLN A 180 33.78 -2.37 6.38
CA GLN A 180 34.09 -1.43 5.31
C GLN A 180 34.57 -2.25 4.10
N GLY A 181 33.71 -2.35 3.10
CA GLY A 181 33.98 -3.05 1.87
C GLY A 181 34.97 -2.19 1.10
N VAL A 182 36.24 -2.51 1.33
CA VAL A 182 37.40 -2.33 0.45
C VAL A 182 36.98 -1.84 -0.94
N CYS A 183 37.42 -0.62 -1.29
CA CYS A 183 37.34 -0.13 -2.66
C CYS A 183 37.99 -1.16 -3.60
N PRO A 184 37.36 -1.57 -4.71
CA PRO A 184 38.06 -2.31 -5.74
C PRO A 184 39.26 -1.47 -6.21
N PRO A 185 40.45 -2.06 -6.46
CA PRO A 185 41.58 -1.32 -7.00
C PRO A 185 41.20 -0.81 -8.39
N GLY A 186 40.74 0.45 -8.49
CA GLY A 186 40.33 1.03 -9.76
C GLY A 186 39.47 2.31 -9.75
N SER A 187 38.83 2.71 -8.65
CA SER A 187 37.95 3.89 -8.66
C SER A 187 38.54 5.12 -7.95
N ARG A 188 39.21 5.99 -8.71
CA ARG A 188 39.60 7.35 -8.28
C ARG A 188 38.35 8.24 -8.14
N LEU A 189 37.76 8.30 -6.96
CA LEU A 189 36.85 9.39 -6.58
C LEU A 189 37.66 10.45 -5.82
N ARG A 190 37.78 11.61 -6.47
CA ARG A 190 38.44 12.82 -5.96
C ARG A 190 37.65 13.35 -4.76
N CYS A 191 38.29 13.39 -3.59
CA CYS A 191 37.93 14.30 -2.52
C CYS A 191 38.13 15.74 -3.02
N ILE A 192 37.06 16.53 -3.03
CA ILE A 192 37.13 17.99 -3.21
C ILE A 192 37.08 18.60 -1.82
N GLY A 193 38.25 19.09 -1.38
CA GLY A 193 38.48 20.30 -0.59
C GLY A 193 37.63 20.56 0.66
N CYS A 194 38.23 20.30 1.82
CA CYS A 194 38.20 21.27 2.91
C CYS A 194 39.04 22.49 2.47
N CYS A 195 38.42 23.67 2.49
CA CYS A 195 39.11 24.95 2.42
C CYS A 195 39.98 25.17 3.66
N GLN A 196 41.06 25.94 3.47
CA GLN A 196 41.84 26.64 4.48
C GLN A 196 40.97 27.40 5.48
#